data_AF-A0AAD9F7E3-F1
#
_entry.id   AF-A0AAD9F7E3-F1
#
_cell.length_a   1.000
_cell.length_b   1.000
_cell.length_c   1.000
_cell.angle_alpha   90.00
_cell.angle_beta   90.00
_cell.angle_gamma   90.00
#
_symmetry.space_group_name_H-M   'P 1'
#
loop_
_entity.id
_entity.type
_entity.pdbx_description
1 polymer ?
#
loop_
_entity_poly.entity_id
_entity_poly.type
_entity_poly.pdbx_seq_one_letter_code
_entity_poly.pdbx_strand_id
1 'polypeptide(L)'
;MMFCKSCRAFPSLAKGNNLFVGVGGGKIRIKTLQEHSKTTSHSTAQALRLRNLVELHHKNGLDLGDTYKNDNACRTFVQAIGQSMKDDLVEKLKNTHFFSVMSDSSVDRSHAHSQGILDAILVGLRNVGLTEQDLKSRMVGFGCDGASLMMGVHNGVAAKLKQMCPSIVPIWCVAHRLELSALDSIKSVPLLAELKETLNGVYKHYSHSAKLPYKMVMFIHLVLDILQELKQLSLLFQRDGLTLQMVSDGLQTTTLSLVAMQTDPGPRLQKVLDEHALGIWRQGF
;
A
#
# COMPACT_ATOMS: atom_id res chain seq x y z
N MET A 1 -15.79 10.08 -6.01
CA MET A 1 -16.84 9.47 -5.18
C MET A 1 -16.15 8.64 -4.09
N MET A 2 -16.24 9.00 -2.80
CA MET A 2 -15.67 8.17 -1.72
C MET A 2 -16.63 7.04 -1.36
N PHE A 3 -16.15 5.81 -1.41
CA PHE A 3 -16.88 4.61 -1.01
C PHE A 3 -16.53 4.23 0.42
N CYS A 4 -17.52 4.17 1.31
CA CYS A 4 -17.28 3.68 2.66
C CYS A 4 -17.11 2.14 2.61
N LYS A 5 -15.88 1.66 2.85
CA LYS A 5 -15.59 0.22 2.85
C LYS A 5 -16.36 -0.57 3.93
N SER A 6 -16.74 0.09 5.02
CA SER A 6 -17.54 -0.53 6.10
C SER A 6 -19.01 -0.63 5.70
N CYS A 7 -19.62 0.48 5.28
CA CYS A 7 -21.04 0.51 4.88
C CYS A 7 -21.33 -0.06 3.49
N ARG A 8 -20.28 -0.27 2.68
CA ARG A 8 -20.37 -0.54 1.24
C ARG A 8 -21.30 0.42 0.48
N ALA A 9 -21.31 1.68 0.89
CA ALA A 9 -22.19 2.71 0.34
C ALA A 9 -21.44 4.03 0.14
N PHE A 10 -21.96 4.86 -0.76
CA PHE A 10 -21.50 6.23 -0.95
C PHE A 10 -22.21 7.14 0.07
N PRO A 11 -21.49 7.84 0.95
CA PRO A 11 -22.08 8.86 1.82
C PRO A 11 -22.77 9.95 1.00
N SER A 12 -23.80 10.59 1.56
CA SER A 12 -24.57 11.64 0.89
C SER A 12 -23.69 12.83 0.48
N LEU A 13 -23.95 13.40 -0.70
CA LEU A 13 -23.24 14.57 -1.22
C LEU A 13 -23.70 15.85 -0.49
N ALA A 14 -22.78 16.78 -0.23
CA ALA A 14 -23.09 18.05 0.41
C ALA A 14 -23.53 19.13 -0.60
N LYS A 15 -24.51 19.97 -0.24
CA LYS A 15 -24.85 21.21 -0.97
C LYS A 15 -24.12 22.42 -0.35
N GLY A 16 -23.30 23.16 -1.14
CA GLY A 16 -22.67 24.45 -0.77
C GLY A 16 -21.14 24.44 -0.60
N ASN A 17 -20.55 25.60 -0.30
CA ASN A 17 -19.18 26.01 -0.71
C ASN A 17 -17.95 25.30 -0.08
N ASN A 18 -18.06 24.67 1.09
CA ASN A 18 -16.92 23.92 1.67
C ASN A 18 -16.92 22.49 1.12
N LEU A 19 -16.05 22.19 0.16
CA LEU A 19 -16.13 21.00 -0.70
C LEU A 19 -14.81 20.20 -0.65
N PHE A 20 -14.91 18.89 -0.49
CA PHE A 20 -13.85 17.87 -0.49
C PHE A 20 -13.89 17.12 -1.81
N VAL A 21 -12.83 17.06 -2.61
CA VAL A 21 -12.85 16.29 -3.86
C VAL A 21 -12.35 14.87 -3.58
N GLY A 22 -13.25 13.88 -3.62
CA GLY A 22 -12.87 12.46 -3.51
C GLY A 22 -12.37 11.89 -4.85
N VAL A 23 -11.74 10.71 -4.81
CA VAL A 23 -11.22 10.00 -6.00
C VAL A 23 -12.31 9.89 -7.08
N GLY A 24 -12.09 10.46 -8.27
CA GLY A 24 -13.09 10.57 -9.34
C GLY A 24 -13.90 11.88 -9.36
N GLY A 25 -13.40 12.97 -8.78
CA GLY A 25 -13.93 14.33 -8.99
C GLY A 25 -15.18 14.74 -8.21
N GLY A 26 -15.78 13.81 -7.45
CA GLY A 26 -17.01 14.08 -6.67
C GLY A 26 -16.74 14.90 -5.40
N LYS A 27 -17.56 15.93 -5.13
CA LYS A 27 -17.40 16.85 -3.99
C LYS A 27 -18.19 16.39 -2.73
N ILE A 28 -17.53 16.20 -1.58
CA ILE A 28 -18.05 15.68 -0.29
C ILE A 28 -17.70 16.70 0.83
N ARG A 29 -18.12 16.57 2.09
CA ARG A 29 -17.67 17.43 3.22
C ARG A 29 -16.96 16.61 4.30
N ILE A 30 -15.91 17.14 4.92
CA ILE A 30 -15.24 16.50 6.08
C ILE A 30 -16.23 16.28 7.23
N LYS A 31 -17.09 17.27 7.51
CA LYS A 31 -18.18 17.12 8.49
C LYS A 31 -19.11 15.97 8.13
N THR A 32 -19.47 15.81 6.84
CA THR A 32 -20.28 14.68 6.38
C THR A 32 -19.57 13.34 6.55
N LEU A 33 -18.24 13.26 6.45
CA LEU A 33 -17.48 12.05 6.77
C LEU A 33 -17.49 11.76 8.29
N GLN A 34 -17.27 12.78 9.11
CA GLN A 34 -17.34 12.65 10.58
C GLN A 34 -18.75 12.28 11.04
N GLU A 35 -19.79 12.87 10.45
CA GLU A 35 -21.19 12.55 10.69
C GLU A 35 -21.51 11.13 10.20
N HIS A 36 -21.05 10.74 9.01
CA HIS A 36 -21.20 9.39 8.47
C HIS A 36 -20.55 8.33 9.38
N SER A 37 -19.34 8.57 9.88
CA SER A 37 -18.69 7.64 10.83
C SER A 37 -19.47 7.47 12.14
N LYS A 38 -20.33 8.44 12.47
CA LYS A 38 -21.19 8.43 13.65
C LYS A 38 -22.60 7.89 13.35
N THR A 39 -22.94 7.56 12.10
CA THR A 39 -24.29 7.05 11.80
C THR A 39 -24.49 5.65 12.36
N THR A 40 -25.73 5.36 12.73
CA THR A 40 -26.17 4.02 13.11
C THR A 40 -25.88 3.02 12.00
N SER A 41 -26.11 3.39 10.73
CA SER A 41 -25.79 2.54 9.58
C SER A 41 -24.32 2.16 9.48
N HIS A 42 -23.40 3.07 9.82
CA HIS A 42 -21.96 2.79 9.85
C HIS A 42 -21.58 1.90 11.02
N SER A 43 -22.15 2.17 12.20
CA SER A 43 -21.97 1.34 13.39
C SER A 43 -22.48 -0.10 13.17
N THR A 44 -23.67 -0.25 12.58
CA THR A 44 -24.27 -1.56 12.27
C THR A 44 -23.49 -2.30 11.19
N ALA A 45 -22.99 -1.61 10.17
CA ALA A 45 -22.17 -2.26 9.13
C ALA A 45 -20.81 -2.75 9.67
N GLN A 46 -20.21 -2.01 10.62
CA GLN A 46 -19.03 -2.48 11.35
C GLN A 46 -19.39 -3.67 12.26
N ALA A 47 -20.53 -3.63 12.95
CA ALA A 47 -20.97 -4.71 13.82
C ALA A 47 -21.33 -6.00 13.06
N LEU A 48 -21.92 -5.90 11.86
CA LEU A 48 -22.19 -7.05 10.97
C LEU A 48 -20.91 -7.79 10.57
N ARG A 49 -19.81 -7.05 10.29
CA ARG A 49 -18.51 -7.68 10.04
C ARG A 49 -18.00 -8.46 11.25
N LEU A 50 -18.22 -7.92 12.44
CA LEU A 50 -17.80 -8.55 13.68
C LEU A 50 -18.67 -9.76 14.04
N ARG A 51 -19.96 -9.75 13.69
CA ARG A 51 -20.84 -10.92 13.82
C ARG A 51 -20.32 -12.12 13.01
N ASN A 52 -19.89 -11.89 11.77
CA ASN A 52 -19.28 -12.94 10.96
C ASN A 52 -17.98 -13.49 11.58
N LEU A 53 -17.21 -12.65 12.26
CA LEU A 53 -16.01 -13.05 13.00
C LEU A 53 -16.35 -13.88 14.25
N VAL A 54 -17.37 -13.47 15.02
CA VAL A 54 -17.86 -14.23 16.19
C VAL A 54 -18.38 -15.60 15.75
N GLU A 55 -19.14 -15.68 14.65
CA GLU A 55 -19.59 -16.96 14.08
C GLU A 55 -18.42 -17.82 13.60
N LEU A 56 -17.37 -17.22 13.02
CA LEU A 56 -16.16 -17.94 12.63
C LEU A 56 -15.41 -18.51 13.85
N HIS A 57 -15.28 -17.73 14.93
CA HIS A 57 -14.66 -18.20 16.16
C HIS A 57 -15.45 -19.34 16.81
N HIS A 58 -16.79 -19.28 16.77
CA HIS A 58 -17.63 -20.39 17.21
C HIS A 58 -17.43 -21.66 16.38
N LYS A 59 -17.32 -21.52 15.05
CA LYS A 59 -16.94 -22.64 14.15
C LYS A 59 -15.55 -23.19 14.43
N ASN A 60 -14.64 -22.37 14.94
CA ASN A 60 -13.31 -22.77 15.39
C ASN A 60 -13.30 -23.32 16.84
N GLY A 61 -14.47 -23.56 17.44
CA GLY A 61 -14.62 -24.18 18.76
C GLY A 61 -14.51 -23.22 19.95
N LEU A 62 -14.45 -21.90 19.71
CA LEU A 62 -14.43 -20.90 20.76
C LEU A 62 -15.86 -20.42 21.07
N ASP A 63 -16.42 -20.86 22.19
CA ASP A 63 -17.72 -20.39 22.66
C ASP A 63 -17.60 -19.05 23.39
N LEU A 64 -18.09 -17.98 22.75
CA LEU A 64 -18.07 -16.61 23.27
C LEU A 64 -19.37 -16.24 23.98
N GLY A 65 -20.35 -17.15 24.07
CA GLY A 65 -21.67 -16.91 24.67
C GLY A 65 -22.52 -15.85 23.93
N ASP A 66 -23.64 -15.44 24.53
CA ASP A 66 -24.54 -14.42 23.96
C ASP A 66 -24.07 -12.98 24.19
N THR A 67 -23.13 -12.78 25.12
CA THR A 67 -22.68 -11.47 25.58
C THR A 67 -22.13 -10.60 24.46
N TYR A 68 -21.45 -11.18 23.46
CA TYR A 68 -20.82 -10.43 22.36
C TYR A 68 -21.64 -10.39 21.05
N LYS A 69 -22.91 -10.81 21.09
CA LYS A 69 -23.78 -10.88 19.90
C LYS A 69 -24.48 -9.56 19.52
N ASN A 70 -24.28 -8.50 20.29
CA ASN A 70 -24.84 -7.17 20.01
C ASN A 70 -23.76 -6.12 19.71
N ASP A 71 -24.11 -5.12 18.91
CA ASP A 71 -23.19 -4.07 18.41
C ASP A 71 -22.43 -3.36 19.53
N ASN A 72 -23.08 -3.14 20.68
CA ASN A 72 -22.50 -2.41 21.80
C ASN A 72 -21.44 -3.25 22.53
N ALA A 73 -21.76 -4.49 22.87
CA ALA A 73 -20.81 -5.41 23.49
C ALA A 73 -19.65 -5.77 22.58
N CYS A 74 -19.92 -5.88 21.27
CA CYS A 74 -18.88 -6.13 20.29
C CYS A 74 -17.89 -4.95 20.16
N ARG A 75 -18.41 -3.70 20.20
CA ARG A 75 -17.56 -2.50 20.27
C ARG A 75 -16.71 -2.51 21.54
N THR A 76 -17.29 -2.78 22.70
CA THR A 76 -16.56 -2.89 23.97
C THR A 76 -15.47 -3.96 23.89
N PHE A 77 -15.75 -5.10 23.25
CA PHE A 77 -14.77 -6.18 23.07
C PHE A 77 -13.60 -5.76 22.18
N VAL A 78 -13.87 -5.15 21.03
CA VAL A 78 -12.82 -4.61 20.14
C VAL A 78 -12.02 -3.52 20.84
N GLN A 79 -12.66 -2.65 21.62
CA GLN A 79 -11.97 -1.63 22.42
C GLN A 79 -11.07 -2.27 23.48
N ALA A 80 -11.52 -3.32 24.17
CA ALA A 80 -10.73 -4.04 25.16
C ALA A 80 -9.51 -4.73 24.52
N ILE A 81 -9.68 -5.40 23.37
CA ILE A 81 -8.55 -5.99 22.62
C ILE A 81 -7.58 -4.88 22.18
N GLY A 82 -8.10 -3.80 21.61
CA GLY A 82 -7.27 -2.67 21.18
C GLY A 82 -6.50 -2.04 22.35
N GLN A 83 -7.12 -1.94 23.52
CA GLN A 83 -6.49 -1.45 24.74
C GLN A 83 -5.42 -2.42 25.24
N SER A 84 -5.69 -3.72 25.29
CA SER A 84 -4.69 -4.74 25.68
C SER A 84 -3.48 -4.74 24.74
N MET A 85 -3.69 -4.72 23.42
CA MET A 85 -2.60 -4.62 22.44
C MET A 85 -1.81 -3.32 22.60
N LYS A 86 -2.49 -2.22 22.93
CA LYS A 86 -1.86 -0.94 23.19
C LYS A 86 -1.01 -1.00 24.46
N ASP A 87 -1.50 -1.61 25.52
CA ASP A 87 -0.77 -1.73 26.79
C ASP A 87 0.51 -2.55 26.61
N ASP A 88 0.42 -3.69 25.90
CA ASP A 88 1.57 -4.51 25.51
C ASP A 88 2.61 -3.72 24.70
N LEU A 89 2.13 -2.91 23.74
CA LEU A 89 3.00 -2.06 22.92
C LEU A 89 3.68 -0.99 23.78
N VAL A 90 2.93 -0.33 24.67
CA VAL A 90 3.45 0.70 25.59
C VAL A 90 4.52 0.10 26.50
N GLU A 91 4.32 -1.10 27.01
CA GLU A 91 5.31 -1.78 27.85
C GLU A 91 6.61 -2.07 27.07
N LYS A 92 6.49 -2.66 25.87
CA LYS A 92 7.64 -2.90 24.98
C LYS A 92 8.37 -1.60 24.63
N LEU A 93 7.61 -0.55 24.32
CA LEU A 93 8.16 0.77 24.02
C LEU A 93 8.76 1.45 25.24
N LYS A 94 8.39 1.15 26.48
CA LYS A 94 9.07 1.69 27.67
C LYS A 94 10.41 1.00 27.92
N ASN A 95 10.48 -0.31 27.68
CA ASN A 95 11.65 -1.13 28.00
C ASN A 95 12.73 -1.14 26.89
N THR A 96 12.39 -0.73 25.66
CA THR A 96 13.38 -0.66 24.57
C THR A 96 14.31 0.55 24.69
N HIS A 97 15.59 0.39 24.36
CA HIS A 97 16.51 1.53 24.29
C HIS A 97 16.26 2.40 23.06
N PHE A 98 15.96 1.78 21.92
CA PHE A 98 15.76 2.46 20.66
C PHE A 98 14.54 1.94 19.91
N PHE A 99 13.92 2.78 19.10
CA PHE A 99 12.82 2.39 18.24
C PHE A 99 12.82 3.17 16.93
N SER A 100 12.09 2.63 15.94
CA SER A 100 11.84 3.27 14.66
C SER A 100 10.34 3.34 14.41
N VAL A 101 9.91 4.37 13.69
CA VAL A 101 8.51 4.54 13.30
C VAL A 101 8.39 4.34 11.79
N MET A 102 7.43 3.54 11.36
CA MET A 102 7.06 3.43 9.95
C MET A 102 5.71 4.12 9.73
N SER A 103 5.62 4.95 8.70
CA SER A 103 4.39 5.63 8.32
C SER A 103 4.09 5.35 6.86
N ASP A 104 2.99 4.63 6.64
CA ASP A 104 2.37 4.46 5.33
C ASP A 104 1.28 5.54 5.18
N SER A 105 1.34 6.36 4.13
CA SER A 105 0.41 7.46 3.92
C SER A 105 -0.12 7.50 2.50
N SER A 106 -1.30 6.94 2.27
CA SER A 106 -2.09 7.24 1.07
C SER A 106 -2.74 8.62 1.24
N VAL A 107 -2.17 9.66 0.63
CA VAL A 107 -2.68 11.03 0.76
C VAL A 107 -3.93 11.28 -0.10
N ASP A 108 -5.08 11.41 0.55
CA ASP A 108 -6.24 12.09 -0.03
C ASP A 108 -5.92 13.58 -0.21
N ARG A 109 -5.93 14.03 -1.48
CA ARG A 109 -5.25 15.23 -2.00
C ARG A 109 -5.76 16.59 -1.48
N SER A 110 -6.65 16.64 -0.49
CA SER A 110 -7.35 17.88 -0.13
C SER A 110 -6.79 18.64 1.07
N HIS A 111 -6.00 18.04 1.96
CA HIS A 111 -5.20 18.76 2.99
C HIS A 111 -3.97 17.97 3.46
N ALA A 112 -3.22 17.42 2.50
CA ALA A 112 -2.00 16.66 2.75
C ALA A 112 -0.77 17.58 2.92
N HIS A 113 -0.75 18.41 3.97
CA HIS A 113 0.46 19.16 4.32
C HIS A 113 1.34 18.31 5.24
N SER A 114 2.65 18.37 5.04
CA SER A 114 3.61 17.63 5.88
C SER A 114 3.47 17.94 7.37
N GLN A 115 3.01 19.15 7.73
CA GLN A 115 2.72 19.48 9.13
C GLN A 115 1.58 18.65 9.71
N GLY A 116 0.47 18.47 8.99
CA GLY A 116 -0.66 17.70 9.49
C GLY A 116 -0.31 16.21 9.67
N ILE A 117 0.51 15.67 8.78
CA ILE A 117 1.01 14.29 8.90
C ILE A 117 1.95 14.16 10.10
N LEU A 118 2.86 15.12 10.28
CA LEU A 118 3.75 15.18 11.43
C LEU A 118 2.95 15.24 12.74
N ASP A 119 1.97 16.14 12.83
CA ASP A 119 1.13 16.30 14.02
C ASP A 119 0.37 15.01 14.35
N ALA A 120 -0.16 14.32 13.33
CA ALA A 120 -0.83 13.03 13.50
C ALA A 120 0.13 11.95 14.05
N ILE A 121 1.36 11.89 13.53
CA ILE A 121 2.41 10.98 14.04
C ILE A 121 2.72 11.31 15.50
N LEU A 122 2.94 12.58 15.83
CA LEU A 122 3.25 13.00 17.19
C LEU A 122 2.11 12.72 18.17
N VAL A 123 0.85 12.92 17.76
CA VAL A 123 -0.32 12.55 18.55
C VAL A 123 -0.37 11.03 18.77
N GLY A 124 -0.10 10.22 17.74
CA GLY A 124 -0.02 8.77 17.87
C GLY A 124 1.04 8.32 18.88
N LEU A 125 2.23 8.92 18.82
CA LEU A 125 3.35 8.63 19.74
C LEU A 125 3.04 9.06 21.18
N ARG A 126 2.43 10.23 21.38
CA ARG A 126 1.97 10.68 22.71
C ARG A 126 0.89 9.75 23.28
N ASN A 127 0.00 9.23 22.43
CA ASN A 127 -1.04 8.30 22.87
C ASN A 127 -0.50 6.96 23.40
N VAL A 128 0.73 6.59 23.03
CA VAL A 128 1.45 5.43 23.59
C VAL A 128 2.44 5.83 24.70
N GLY A 129 2.28 7.03 25.26
CA GLY A 129 3.05 7.50 26.42
C GLY A 129 4.49 7.94 26.10
N LEU A 130 4.85 8.10 24.82
CA LEU A 130 6.16 8.63 24.44
C LEU A 130 6.17 10.16 24.52
N THR A 131 7.13 10.69 25.25
CA THR A 131 7.37 12.13 25.36
C THR A 131 8.26 12.64 24.23
N GLU A 132 8.32 13.95 24.03
CA GLU A 132 9.26 14.53 23.05
C GLU A 132 10.73 14.22 23.41
N GLN A 133 11.04 14.06 24.69
CA GLN A 133 12.36 13.67 25.14
C GLN A 133 12.68 12.22 24.75
N ASP A 134 11.71 11.31 24.84
CA ASP A 134 11.86 9.94 24.34
C ASP A 134 12.13 9.93 22.84
N LEU A 135 11.41 10.73 22.06
CA LEU A 135 11.65 10.82 20.62
C LEU A 135 13.08 11.29 20.32
N LYS A 136 13.53 12.35 20.99
CA LYS A 136 14.88 12.92 20.78
C LYS A 136 16.01 11.96 21.11
N SER A 137 15.84 11.14 22.15
CA SER A 137 16.91 10.29 22.70
C SER A 137 16.87 8.85 22.18
N ARG A 138 15.70 8.34 21.77
CA ARG A 138 15.46 6.91 21.52
C ARG A 138 14.91 6.61 20.13
N MET A 139 14.33 7.57 19.43
CA MET A 139 13.91 7.37 18.04
C MET A 139 15.13 7.43 17.12
N VAL A 140 15.39 6.35 16.39
CA VAL A 140 16.59 6.22 15.53
C VAL A 140 16.25 6.07 14.06
N GLY A 141 15.00 5.74 13.73
CA GLY A 141 14.60 5.48 12.34
C GLY A 141 13.21 6.00 12.03
N PHE A 142 13.04 6.50 10.81
CA PHE A 142 11.73 6.85 10.27
C PHE A 142 11.58 6.28 8.86
N GLY A 143 10.70 5.29 8.69
CA GLY A 143 10.40 4.68 7.40
C GLY A 143 9.15 5.28 6.76
N CYS A 144 9.21 5.69 5.50
CA CYS A 144 8.05 6.19 4.77
C CYS A 144 8.15 5.97 3.25
N ASP A 145 7.06 6.24 2.53
CA ASP A 145 7.09 6.33 1.08
C ASP A 145 7.96 7.50 0.58
N GLY A 146 8.24 7.49 -0.72
CA GLY A 146 9.10 8.47 -1.38
C GLY A 146 8.43 9.78 -1.72
N ALA A 147 7.18 10.01 -1.32
CA ALA A 147 6.46 11.20 -1.72
C ALA A 147 7.20 12.45 -1.22
N SER A 148 7.19 13.52 -2.02
CA SER A 148 7.83 14.79 -1.65
C SER A 148 7.29 15.36 -0.32
N LEU A 149 6.03 15.05 0.02
CA LEU A 149 5.43 15.39 1.32
C LEU A 149 6.09 14.67 2.50
N MET A 150 6.57 13.45 2.30
CA MET A 150 7.23 12.64 3.34
C MET A 150 8.74 12.86 3.34
N MET A 151 9.39 12.75 2.18
CA MET A 151 10.84 12.73 2.00
C MET A 151 11.44 14.04 1.47
N GLY A 152 10.64 15.09 1.26
CA GLY A 152 11.14 16.38 0.80
C GLY A 152 12.20 16.98 1.73
N VAL A 153 13.29 17.47 1.15
CA VAL A 153 14.50 17.91 1.88
C VAL A 153 14.23 19.05 2.88
N HIS A 154 13.35 19.99 2.53
CA HIS A 154 13.08 21.17 3.37
C HIS A 154 11.79 21.07 4.15
N ASN A 155 10.72 20.60 3.50
CA ASN A 155 9.35 20.62 4.04
C ASN A 155 8.74 19.23 4.16
N GLY A 156 9.49 18.15 3.95
CA GLY A 156 9.00 16.79 4.16
C GLY A 156 8.84 16.46 5.64
N VAL A 157 7.98 15.50 5.96
CA VAL A 157 7.81 14.97 7.32
C VAL A 157 9.16 14.49 7.89
N ALA A 158 9.94 13.77 7.10
CA ALA A 158 11.26 13.27 7.49
C ALA A 158 12.23 14.40 7.84
N ALA A 159 12.25 15.49 7.05
CA ALA A 159 13.10 16.65 7.32
C ALA A 159 12.71 17.34 8.62
N LYS A 160 11.40 17.50 8.88
CA LYS A 160 10.88 18.09 10.12
C LYS A 160 11.15 17.22 11.34
N LEU A 161 10.93 15.90 11.23
CA LEU A 161 11.28 14.96 12.30
C LEU A 161 12.78 15.01 12.59
N LYS A 162 13.64 15.16 11.57
CA LYS A 162 15.09 15.24 11.75
C LYS A 162 15.52 16.53 12.44
N GLN A 163 14.81 17.64 12.23
CA GLN A 163 15.02 18.87 13.01
C GLN A 163 14.70 18.67 14.50
N MET A 164 13.64 17.91 14.80
CA MET A 164 13.25 17.62 16.18
C MET A 164 14.17 16.58 16.85
N CYS A 165 14.53 15.53 16.10
CA CYS A 165 15.28 14.37 16.54
C CYS A 165 16.47 14.17 15.58
N PRO A 166 17.62 14.84 15.83
CA PRO A 166 18.75 14.84 14.89
C PRO A 166 19.33 13.46 14.57
N SER A 167 19.19 12.50 15.51
CA SER A 167 19.72 11.13 15.41
C SER A 167 18.92 10.22 14.48
N ILE A 168 17.75 10.64 13.98
CA ILE A 168 16.95 9.76 13.12
C ILE A 168 17.60 9.56 11.74
N VAL A 169 17.50 8.33 11.26
CA VAL A 169 17.80 7.97 9.88
C VAL A 169 16.47 7.82 9.13
N PRO A 170 16.13 8.74 8.20
CA PRO A 170 14.98 8.57 7.34
C PRO A 170 15.28 7.50 6.28
N ILE A 171 14.42 6.48 6.21
CA ILE A 171 14.55 5.34 5.30
C ILE A 171 13.39 5.40 4.30
N TRP A 172 13.76 5.53 3.04
CA TRP A 172 12.80 5.43 1.95
C TRP A 172 12.42 3.97 1.72
N CYS A 173 11.11 3.67 1.79
CA CYS A 173 10.55 2.37 1.48
C CYS A 173 11.10 1.78 0.18
N VAL A 174 11.79 0.63 0.32
CA VAL A 174 12.42 -0.09 -0.80
C VAL A 174 11.40 -0.66 -1.79
N ALA A 175 10.22 -1.07 -1.31
CA ALA A 175 9.13 -1.54 -2.17
C ALA A 175 8.62 -0.41 -3.09
N HIS A 176 8.44 0.80 -2.54
CA HIS A 176 8.04 1.95 -3.35
C HIS A 176 9.16 2.41 -4.31
N ARG A 177 10.44 2.33 -3.90
CA ARG A 177 11.57 2.58 -4.81
C ARG A 177 11.60 1.59 -5.98
N LEU A 178 11.35 0.31 -5.73
CA LEU A 178 11.26 -0.71 -6.77
C LEU A 178 10.14 -0.37 -7.77
N GLU A 179 8.95 -0.03 -7.27
CA GLU A 179 7.82 0.39 -8.10
C GLU A 179 8.17 1.59 -9.00
N LEU A 180 8.75 2.65 -8.43
CA LEU A 180 9.17 3.83 -9.19
C LEU A 180 10.23 3.49 -10.24
N SER A 181 11.21 2.64 -9.90
CA SER A 181 12.25 2.23 -10.85
C SER A 181 11.68 1.45 -12.04
N ALA A 182 10.69 0.59 -11.82
CA ALA A 182 10.00 -0.13 -12.88
C ALA A 182 9.18 0.83 -13.74
N LEU A 183 8.47 1.78 -13.11
CA LEU A 183 7.69 2.80 -13.81
C LEU A 183 8.57 3.70 -14.69
N ASP A 184 9.74 4.13 -14.19
CA ASP A 184 10.65 4.98 -14.94
C ASP A 184 11.34 4.21 -16.08
N SER A 185 11.64 2.92 -15.88
CA SER A 185 12.11 2.02 -16.95
C SER A 185 11.06 1.82 -18.05
N ILE A 186 9.77 1.73 -17.69
CA ILE A 186 8.69 1.67 -18.68
C ILE A 186 8.60 2.97 -19.49
N LYS A 187 8.77 4.13 -18.85
CA LYS A 187 8.72 5.44 -19.54
C LYS A 187 9.92 5.67 -20.46
N SER A 188 11.08 5.09 -20.15
CA SER A 188 12.30 5.30 -20.94
C SER A 188 12.31 4.52 -22.26
N VAL A 189 11.45 3.50 -22.41
CA VAL A 189 11.31 2.70 -23.63
C VAL A 189 10.06 3.16 -24.40
N PRO A 190 10.19 3.81 -25.57
CA PRO A 190 9.05 4.34 -26.32
C PRO A 190 7.95 3.31 -26.62
N LEU A 191 8.34 2.07 -26.94
CA LEU A 191 7.42 0.97 -27.18
C LEU A 191 6.59 0.60 -25.93
N LEU A 192 7.20 0.64 -24.74
CA LEU A 192 6.49 0.39 -23.47
C LEU A 192 5.59 1.56 -23.08
N ALA A 193 6.02 2.78 -23.36
CA ALA A 193 5.19 3.97 -23.17
C ALA A 193 3.93 3.91 -24.06
N GLU A 194 4.09 3.57 -25.34
CA GLU A 194 2.97 3.39 -26.27
C GLU A 194 2.08 2.22 -25.86
N LEU A 195 2.66 1.05 -25.56
CA LEU A 195 1.92 -0.12 -25.07
C LEU A 195 1.11 0.21 -23.80
N LYS A 196 1.68 0.97 -22.86
CA LYS A 196 0.97 1.40 -21.64
C LYS A 196 -0.22 2.29 -21.98
N GLU A 197 -0.06 3.26 -22.88
CA GLU A 197 -1.17 4.11 -23.31
C GLU A 197 -2.23 3.34 -24.10
N THR A 198 -1.81 2.41 -24.98
CA THR A 198 -2.71 1.52 -25.70
C THR A 198 -3.45 0.58 -24.75
N LEU A 199 -2.78 -0.06 -23.78
CA LEU A 199 -3.42 -0.91 -22.77
C LEU A 199 -4.38 -0.11 -21.88
N ASN A 200 -4.03 1.13 -21.50
CA ASN A 200 -4.94 2.03 -20.81
C ASN A 200 -6.15 2.39 -21.68
N GLY A 201 -5.96 2.54 -22.98
CA GLY A 201 -7.02 2.73 -23.98
C GLY A 201 -7.91 1.50 -24.13
N VAL A 202 -7.33 0.30 -24.27
CA VAL A 202 -8.01 -0.99 -24.40
C VAL A 202 -8.77 -1.34 -23.12
N TYR A 203 -8.15 -1.16 -21.94
CA TYR A 203 -8.80 -1.29 -20.63
C TYR A 203 -10.02 -0.38 -20.51
N LYS A 204 -9.96 0.83 -21.07
CA LYS A 204 -11.10 1.77 -21.13
C LYS A 204 -12.11 1.46 -22.24
N HIS A 205 -11.76 0.66 -23.25
CA HIS A 205 -12.50 0.57 -24.51
C HIS A 205 -12.80 -0.86 -24.99
N TYR A 206 -12.91 -1.85 -24.10
CA TYR A 206 -13.26 -3.25 -24.41
C TYR A 206 -12.09 -4.23 -24.59
N SER A 207 -12.24 -5.34 -23.89
CA SER A 207 -11.54 -6.62 -23.95
C SER A 207 -11.72 -7.42 -25.27
N HIS A 208 -12.05 -6.80 -26.40
CA HIS A 208 -12.50 -7.52 -27.60
C HIS A 208 -12.04 -6.89 -28.93
N SER A 209 -10.75 -6.92 -29.26
CA SER A 209 -10.37 -6.79 -30.68
C SER A 209 -9.15 -7.65 -31.02
N ALA A 210 -9.30 -8.39 -32.12
CA ALA A 210 -8.39 -9.44 -32.56
C ALA A 210 -7.49 -8.93 -33.69
N LYS A 211 -6.20 -8.77 -33.39
CA LYS A 211 -5.00 -8.93 -34.25
C LYS A 211 -3.83 -8.18 -33.60
N LEU A 212 -3.16 -8.81 -32.64
CA LEU A 212 -1.86 -8.32 -32.16
C LEU A 212 -0.76 -8.89 -33.07
N PRO A 213 0.16 -8.06 -33.61
CA PRO A 213 1.32 -8.54 -34.36
C PRO A 213 2.18 -9.50 -33.53
N TYR A 214 2.72 -10.56 -34.13
CA TYR A 214 3.57 -11.56 -33.46
C TYR A 214 4.73 -10.95 -32.65
N LYS A 215 5.37 -9.90 -33.17
CA LYS A 215 6.42 -9.16 -32.45
C LYS A 215 5.92 -8.56 -31.13
N MET A 216 4.66 -8.12 -31.10
CA MET A 216 4.02 -7.60 -29.90
C MET A 216 3.70 -8.73 -28.91
N VAL A 217 3.32 -9.92 -29.40
CA VAL A 217 3.11 -11.10 -28.55
C VAL A 217 4.41 -11.55 -27.87
N MET A 218 5.51 -11.65 -28.62
CA MET A 218 6.84 -11.93 -28.03
C MET A 218 7.21 -10.89 -26.98
N PHE A 219 7.02 -9.62 -27.30
CA PHE A 219 7.34 -8.52 -26.39
C PHE A 219 6.50 -8.55 -25.10
N ILE A 220 5.21 -8.90 -25.18
CA ILE A 220 4.37 -9.10 -23.99
C ILE A 220 4.91 -10.24 -23.14
N HIS A 221 5.35 -11.35 -23.74
CA HIS A 221 5.90 -12.48 -22.98
C HIS A 221 7.24 -12.14 -22.33
N LEU A 222 8.10 -11.36 -22.99
CA LEU A 222 9.30 -10.77 -22.39
C LEU A 222 8.94 -9.92 -21.16
N VAL A 223 7.95 -9.03 -21.28
CA VAL A 223 7.49 -8.20 -20.16
C VAL A 223 6.94 -9.06 -19.03
N LEU A 224 6.22 -10.14 -19.32
CA LEU A 224 5.73 -11.07 -18.30
C LEU A 224 6.85 -11.79 -17.55
N ASP A 225 7.92 -12.19 -18.25
CA ASP A 225 9.10 -12.80 -17.61
C ASP A 225 9.81 -11.79 -16.69
N ILE A 226 10.01 -10.55 -17.15
CA ILE A 226 10.58 -9.47 -16.33
C ILE A 226 9.70 -9.17 -15.10
N LEU A 227 8.38 -9.07 -15.29
CA LEU A 227 7.43 -8.84 -14.20
C LEU A 227 7.42 -9.97 -13.18
N GLN A 228 7.69 -11.20 -13.60
CA GLN A 228 7.79 -12.34 -12.69
C GLN A 228 9.00 -12.19 -11.75
N GLU A 229 10.16 -11.77 -12.27
CA GLU A 229 11.35 -11.50 -11.45
C GLU A 229 11.11 -10.32 -10.49
N LEU A 230 10.54 -9.22 -11.00
CA LEU A 230 10.20 -8.05 -10.19
C LEU A 230 9.16 -8.37 -9.11
N LYS A 231 8.23 -9.28 -9.38
CA LYS A 231 7.24 -9.75 -8.39
C LYS A 231 7.92 -10.47 -7.23
N GLN A 232 8.88 -11.35 -7.48
CA GLN A 232 9.60 -12.04 -6.41
C GLN A 232 10.36 -11.06 -5.53
N LEU A 233 11.04 -10.09 -6.14
CA LEU A 233 11.73 -9.04 -5.42
C LEU A 233 10.77 -8.15 -4.60
N SER A 234 9.62 -7.80 -5.19
CA SER A 234 8.58 -7.02 -4.52
C SER A 234 8.01 -7.75 -3.29
N LEU A 235 7.77 -9.06 -3.40
CA LEU A 235 7.31 -9.88 -2.28
C LEU A 235 8.38 -9.99 -1.19
N LEU A 236 9.66 -10.13 -1.56
CA LEU A 236 10.78 -10.11 -0.60
C LEU A 236 10.79 -8.80 0.20
N PHE A 237 10.64 -7.66 -0.48
CA PHE A 237 10.66 -6.33 0.15
C PHE A 237 9.46 -6.04 1.07
N GLN A 238 8.42 -6.89 1.03
CA GLN A 238 7.22 -6.76 1.86
C GLN A 238 7.18 -7.77 3.02
N ARG A 239 8.24 -8.57 3.20
CA ARG A 239 8.31 -9.53 4.32
C ARG A 239 8.58 -8.83 5.63
N ASP A 240 7.96 -9.34 6.69
CA ASP A 240 8.33 -8.99 8.05
C ASP A 240 9.78 -9.41 8.33
N GLY A 241 10.52 -8.58 9.07
CA GLY A 241 11.93 -8.85 9.40
C GLY A 241 12.91 -8.67 8.25
N LEU A 242 12.53 -7.96 7.18
CA LEU A 242 13.44 -7.60 6.09
C LEU A 242 14.70 -6.89 6.61
N THR A 243 15.87 -7.40 6.23
CA THR A 243 17.17 -6.78 6.54
C THR A 243 17.78 -6.10 5.32
N LEU A 244 18.71 -5.16 5.54
CA LEU A 244 19.44 -4.51 4.44
C LEU A 244 20.24 -5.51 3.58
N GLN A 245 20.76 -6.57 4.20
CA GLN A 245 21.46 -7.64 3.48
C GLN A 245 20.52 -8.36 2.52
N MET A 246 19.32 -8.74 2.98
CA MET A 246 18.31 -9.38 2.12
C MET A 246 17.87 -8.47 0.97
N VAL A 247 17.81 -7.16 1.19
CA VAL A 247 17.55 -6.18 0.12
C VAL A 247 18.66 -6.23 -0.93
N SER A 248 19.93 -6.17 -0.49
CA SER A 248 21.09 -6.23 -1.38
C SER A 248 21.13 -7.53 -2.18
N ASP A 249 20.98 -8.67 -1.51
CA ASP A 249 21.03 -9.99 -2.13
C ASP A 249 19.88 -10.17 -3.14
N GLY A 250 18.67 -9.70 -2.76
CA GLY A 250 17.51 -9.69 -3.66
C GLY A 250 17.76 -8.89 -4.92
N LEU A 251 18.31 -7.67 -4.79
CA LEU A 251 18.64 -6.81 -5.93
C LEU A 251 19.69 -7.44 -6.84
N GLN A 252 20.75 -8.01 -6.26
CA GLN A 252 21.80 -8.68 -7.02
C GLN A 252 21.25 -9.89 -7.79
N THR A 253 20.45 -10.73 -7.12
CA THR A 253 19.82 -11.90 -7.72
C THR A 253 18.92 -11.50 -8.88
N THR A 254 18.01 -10.54 -8.68
CA THR A 254 17.13 -10.05 -9.75
C THR A 254 17.93 -9.43 -10.89
N THR A 255 18.99 -8.68 -10.60
CA THR A 255 19.86 -8.10 -11.64
C THR A 255 20.51 -9.19 -12.48
N LEU A 256 21.05 -10.24 -11.85
CA LEU A 256 21.65 -11.37 -12.56
C LEU A 256 20.63 -12.09 -13.45
N SER A 257 19.41 -12.34 -12.95
CA SER A 257 18.31 -12.91 -13.75
C SER A 257 18.01 -12.06 -14.99
N LEU A 258 17.86 -10.73 -14.81
CA LEU A 258 17.53 -9.82 -15.91
C LEU A 258 18.66 -9.67 -16.93
N VAL A 259 19.93 -9.74 -16.50
CA VAL A 259 21.09 -9.75 -17.40
C VAL A 259 21.16 -11.05 -18.18
N ALA A 260 20.95 -12.20 -17.53
CA ALA A 260 20.90 -13.49 -18.20
C ALA A 260 19.81 -13.54 -19.28
N MET A 261 18.66 -12.90 -19.03
CA MET A 261 17.54 -12.78 -19.99
C MET A 261 17.90 -12.09 -21.32
N GLN A 262 19.02 -11.37 -21.40
CA GLN A 262 19.49 -10.78 -22.66
C GLN A 262 19.99 -11.84 -23.65
N THR A 263 20.51 -12.96 -23.14
CA THR A 263 21.05 -14.06 -23.94
C THR A 263 20.20 -15.33 -23.86
N ASP A 264 19.48 -15.53 -22.76
CA ASP A 264 18.64 -16.71 -22.50
C ASP A 264 17.21 -16.29 -22.14
N PRO A 265 16.26 -16.33 -23.09
CA PRO A 265 14.89 -15.89 -22.88
C PRO A 265 14.22 -16.53 -21.67
N GLY A 266 13.45 -15.75 -20.92
CA GLY A 266 12.62 -16.27 -19.84
C GLY A 266 11.59 -17.30 -20.34
N PRO A 267 11.02 -18.11 -19.43
CA PRO A 267 10.21 -19.28 -19.80
C PRO A 267 8.97 -18.93 -20.64
N ARG A 268 8.40 -17.73 -20.48
CA ARG A 268 7.22 -17.31 -21.24
C ARG A 268 7.61 -16.91 -22.65
N LEU A 269 8.70 -16.15 -22.83
CA LEU A 269 9.21 -15.79 -24.15
C LEU A 269 9.75 -17.03 -24.88
N GLN A 270 10.51 -17.88 -24.19
CA GLN A 270 11.09 -19.10 -24.77
C GLN A 270 9.99 -19.99 -25.38
N LYS A 271 8.89 -20.20 -24.66
CA LYS A 271 7.74 -20.94 -25.17
C LYS A 271 7.21 -20.39 -26.49
N VAL A 272 7.09 -19.07 -26.62
CA VAL A 272 6.59 -18.42 -27.85
C VAL A 272 7.61 -18.54 -29.00
N LEU A 273 8.91 -18.48 -28.69
CA LEU A 273 9.97 -18.70 -29.66
C LEU A 273 9.97 -20.13 -30.19
N ASP A 274 9.81 -21.12 -29.30
CA ASP A 274 9.71 -22.53 -29.65
C ASP A 274 8.49 -22.81 -30.55
N GLU A 275 7.31 -22.29 -30.17
CA GLU A 275 6.08 -22.41 -30.97
C GLU A 275 6.21 -21.77 -32.36
N HIS A 276 6.93 -20.66 -32.46
CA HIS A 276 7.21 -20.00 -33.74
C HIS A 276 8.20 -20.80 -34.60
N ALA A 277 9.27 -21.35 -33.99
CA ALA A 277 10.25 -22.20 -34.68
C ALA A 277 9.60 -23.47 -35.26
N LEU A 278 8.60 -24.01 -34.56
CA LEU A 278 7.80 -25.17 -34.99
C LEU A 278 6.74 -24.82 -36.07
N GLY A 279 6.60 -23.56 -36.47
CA GLY A 279 5.68 -23.14 -37.52
C GLY A 279 4.20 -23.20 -37.15
N ILE A 280 3.87 -23.39 -35.87
CA ILE A 280 2.48 -23.54 -35.36
C ILE A 280 1.63 -22.31 -35.72
N TRP A 281 2.24 -21.13 -35.78
CA TRP A 281 1.60 -19.87 -36.13
C TRP A 281 1.38 -19.65 -37.63
N ARG A 282 1.88 -20.53 -38.51
CA ARG A 282 1.62 -20.47 -39.96
C ARG A 282 0.36 -21.23 -40.40
N GLN A 283 -0.25 -22.04 -39.52
CA GLN A 283 -1.41 -22.87 -39.86
C GLN A 283 -2.77 -22.27 -39.47
N GLY A 284 -2.79 -21.03 -38.96
CA GLY A 284 -4.00 -20.39 -38.40
C GLY A 284 -4.28 -19.00 -38.96
N PHE A 285 -4.24 -18.83 -40.28
CA PHE A 285 -4.83 -17.70 -41.00
C PHE A 285 -5.47 -18.17 -42.30
#